data_AF-A0A7S3M8I9-F1
#
_entry.id   AF-A0A7S3M8I9-F1
#
_cell.length_a   1.000
_cell.length_b   1.000
_cell.length_c   1.000
_cell.angle_alpha   90.00
_cell.angle_beta   90.00
_cell.angle_gamma   90.00
#
_symmetry.space_group_name_H-M   'P 1'
#
loop_
_entity.id
_entity.type
_entity.pdbx_description
1 polymer ?
#
loop_
_entity_poly.entity_id
_entity_poly.type
_entity_poly.pdbx_seq_one_letter_code
_entity_poly.pdbx_strand_id
1 'polypeptide(L)'
;TFSQAFAEITFSLVANFFLTTFPTNMLKFPVFEVINMALSFTSLSGSMRGIVNGWLFCTIMLPVTNYRFRKSMGWEVNAALLYQAYIPTVARDIIYGWGRGIMAGVL
;
A
#
# COMPACT_ATOMS: atom_id res chain seq x y z
N THR A 1 10.21 19.41 -19.17
CA THR A 1 8.82 19.95 -19.14
C THR A 1 7.81 18.82 -19.23
N PHE A 2 6.54 19.04 -18.86
CA PHE A 2 5.47 18.01 -18.93
C PHE A 2 5.41 17.34 -20.32
N SER A 3 5.64 18.12 -21.38
CA SER A 3 5.72 17.63 -22.77
C SER A 3 6.87 16.65 -23.03
N GLN A 4 8.05 16.84 -22.43
CA GLN A 4 9.17 15.88 -22.54
C GLN A 4 8.87 14.58 -21.78
N ALA A 5 8.34 14.69 -20.56
CA ALA A 5 8.00 13.52 -19.76
C ALA A 5 6.95 12.64 -20.45
N PHE A 6 6.00 13.23 -21.17
CA PHE A 6 4.99 12.49 -21.93
C PHE A 6 5.58 11.81 -23.19
N ALA A 7 6.55 12.46 -23.83
CA ALA A 7 7.24 11.91 -25.00
C ALA A 7 8.16 10.71 -24.65
N GLU A 8 8.60 10.61 -23.40
CA GLU A 8 9.44 9.52 -22.88
C GLU A 8 8.64 8.30 -22.42
N ILE A 9 7.30 8.39 -22.35
CA ILE A 9 6.43 7.26 -22.00
C ILE A 9 6.36 6.29 -23.18
N THR A 10 7.16 5.23 -23.12
CA THR A 10 7.09 4.12 -24.08
C THR A 10 6.17 3.02 -23.58
N PHE A 11 5.56 2.26 -24.50
CA PHE A 11 4.72 1.10 -24.16
C PHE A 11 5.47 0.08 -23.30
N SER A 12 6.77 -0.11 -23.55
CA SER A 12 7.63 -0.97 -22.75
C SER A 12 7.71 -0.53 -21.28
N LEU A 13 7.81 0.79 -21.02
CA LEU A 13 7.84 1.34 -19.67
C LEU A 13 6.50 1.11 -18.94
N VAL A 14 5.38 1.34 -19.65
CA VAL A 14 4.02 1.13 -19.14
C VAL A 14 3.77 -0.35 -18.84
N ALA A 15 4.15 -1.26 -19.74
CA ALA A 15 4.00 -2.70 -19.56
C ALA A 15 4.82 -3.21 -18.35
N ASN A 16 6.06 -2.74 -18.19
CA ASN A 16 6.88 -3.09 -17.03
C ASN A 16 6.30 -2.55 -15.72
N PHE A 17 5.78 -1.32 -15.73
CA PHE A 17 5.08 -0.77 -14.57
C PHE A 17 3.80 -1.56 -14.23
N PHE A 18 3.04 -1.98 -15.25
CA PHE A 18 1.84 -2.80 -15.07
C PHE A 18 2.18 -4.18 -14.50
N LEU A 19 3.17 -4.88 -15.08
CA LEU A 19 3.61 -6.20 -14.66
C LEU A 19 4.22 -6.21 -13.25
N THR A 20 4.77 -5.09 -12.79
CA THR A 20 5.23 -4.96 -11.41
C THR A 20 4.09 -4.54 -10.47
N THR A 21 3.10 -3.78 -10.96
CA THR A 21 1.96 -3.33 -10.16
C THR A 21 0.89 -4.39 -9.93
N PHE A 22 0.65 -5.22 -10.92
CA PHE A 22 -0.34 -6.28 -10.88
C PHE A 22 -0.10 -7.28 -9.72
N PRO A 23 1.11 -7.86 -9.54
CA PRO A 23 1.41 -8.75 -8.42
C PRO A 23 1.22 -8.08 -7.06
N THR A 24 1.60 -6.80 -6.95
CA THR A 24 1.46 -6.08 -5.67
C THR A 24 -0.01 -5.86 -5.32
N ASN A 25 -0.86 -5.55 -6.29
CA ASN A 25 -2.30 -5.42 -6.05
C ASN A 25 -2.94 -6.78 -5.75
N MET A 26 -2.50 -7.86 -6.41
CA MET A 26 -2.93 -9.23 -6.07
C MET A 26 -2.53 -9.65 -4.65
N LEU A 27 -1.46 -9.07 -4.08
CA LEU A 27 -1.03 -9.35 -2.71
C LEU A 27 -1.75 -8.47 -1.68
N LYS A 28 -2.11 -7.24 -2.04
CA LYS A 28 -2.86 -6.31 -1.16
C LYS A 28 -4.20 -6.85 -0.72
N PHE A 29 -4.96 -7.48 -1.63
CA PHE A 29 -6.30 -7.99 -1.30
C PHE A 29 -6.28 -9.11 -0.26
N PRO A 30 -5.49 -10.20 -0.43
CA PRO A 30 -5.35 -11.24 0.59
C PRO A 30 -4.83 -10.71 1.93
N VAL A 31 -3.83 -9.82 1.92
CA VAL A 31 -3.31 -9.23 3.17
C VAL A 31 -4.39 -8.42 3.87
N PHE A 32 -5.17 -7.64 3.13
CA PHE A 32 -6.28 -6.88 3.69
C PHE A 32 -7.37 -7.78 4.30
N GLU A 33 -7.71 -8.88 3.63
CA GLU A 33 -8.67 -9.88 4.14
C GLU A 33 -8.18 -10.57 5.42
N VAL A 34 -6.91 -10.99 5.44
CA VAL A 34 -6.32 -11.61 6.63
C VAL A 34 -6.33 -10.65 7.82
N ILE A 35 -6.02 -9.36 7.60
CA ILE A 35 -6.06 -8.35 8.66
C ILE A 35 -7.51 -8.12 9.14
N ASN A 36 -8.48 -8.04 8.24
CA ASN A 36 -9.89 -7.90 8.65
C ASN A 36 -10.40 -9.12 9.41
N MET A 37 -10.07 -10.32 8.97
CA MET A 37 -10.43 -11.56 9.66
C MET A 37 -9.76 -11.63 11.03
N ALA A 38 -8.49 -11.22 11.17
CA ALA A 38 -7.85 -11.14 12.47
C ALA A 38 -8.53 -10.13 13.42
N LEU A 39 -8.94 -8.98 12.89
CA LEU A 39 -9.60 -7.92 13.66
C LEU A 39 -11.08 -8.20 13.94
N SER A 40 -11.73 -9.15 13.25
CA SER A 40 -13.10 -9.56 13.53
C SER A 40 -13.23 -10.29 14.88
N PHE A 41 -12.14 -10.93 15.34
CA PHE A 41 -12.04 -11.55 16.67
C PHE A 41 -11.87 -10.54 17.82
N THR A 42 -11.83 -9.24 17.51
CA THR A 42 -11.65 -8.17 18.50
C THR A 42 -12.94 -7.36 18.66
N SER A 43 -13.22 -6.89 19.88
CA SER A 43 -14.36 -6.03 20.20
C SER A 43 -14.14 -4.55 19.84
N LEU A 44 -13.30 -4.27 18.84
CA LEU A 44 -12.98 -2.92 18.42
C LEU A 44 -14.16 -2.30 17.65
N SER A 45 -14.46 -1.03 17.93
CA SER A 45 -15.44 -0.26 17.17
C SER A 45 -14.99 -0.11 15.70
N GLY A 46 -15.93 0.04 14.76
CA GLY A 46 -15.64 0.10 13.32
C GLY A 46 -14.57 1.14 12.95
N SER A 47 -14.57 2.31 13.59
CA SER A 47 -13.55 3.34 13.39
C SER A 47 -12.17 2.94 13.92
N MET A 48 -12.10 2.28 15.08
CA MET A 48 -10.84 1.80 15.66
C MET A 48 -10.27 0.61 14.87
N ARG A 49 -11.16 -0.29 14.42
CA ARG A 49 -10.82 -1.38 13.50
C ARG A 49 -10.23 -0.84 12.19
N GLY A 50 -10.80 0.25 11.66
CA GLY A 50 -10.29 0.96 10.49
C GLY A 50 -8.88 1.53 10.68
N ILE A 51 -8.61 2.18 11.82
CA ILE A 51 -7.29 2.72 12.18
C ILE A 51 -6.25 1.59 12.28
N VAL A 52 -6.56 0.54 13.04
CA VAL A 52 -5.65 -0.60 13.25
C VAL A 52 -5.39 -1.34 11.94
N ASN A 53 -6.42 -1.52 11.11
CA ASN A 53 -6.24 -2.13 9.80
C ASN A 53 -5.32 -1.28 8.91
N GLY A 54 -5.55 0.03 8.80
CA GLY A 54 -4.68 0.93 8.03
C GLY A 54 -3.23 0.90 8.48
N TRP A 55 -3.00 0.87 9.79
CA TRP A 55 -1.66 0.76 10.38
C TRP A 55 -0.97 -0.58 10.06
N LEU A 56 -1.65 -1.71 10.30
CA LEU A 56 -1.12 -3.05 10.03
C LEU A 56 -0.87 -3.25 8.54
N PHE A 57 -1.81 -2.85 7.70
CA PHE A 57 -1.72 -2.93 6.26
C PHE A 57 -0.50 -2.16 5.74
N CYS A 58 -0.33 -0.91 6.16
CA CYS A 58 0.82 -0.10 5.75
C CYS A 58 2.13 -0.76 6.21
N THR A 59 2.20 -1.23 7.45
CA THR A 59 3.42 -1.83 8.00
C THR A 59 3.84 -3.09 7.23
N ILE A 60 2.88 -3.91 6.82
CA ILE A 60 3.15 -5.15 6.05
C ILE A 60 3.44 -4.85 4.57
N MET A 61 2.68 -3.94 3.95
CA MET A 61 2.76 -3.69 2.50
C MET A 61 3.81 -2.67 2.08
N LEU A 62 4.25 -1.78 2.96
CA LEU A 62 5.27 -0.77 2.65
C LEU A 62 6.60 -1.39 2.17
N PRO A 63 7.20 -2.38 2.86
CA PRO A 63 8.45 -2.98 2.40
C PRO A 63 8.29 -3.67 1.05
N VAL A 64 7.16 -4.32 0.79
CA VAL A 64 6.88 -4.96 -0.51
C VAL A 64 6.77 -3.92 -1.62
N THR A 65 6.10 -2.80 -1.35
CA THR A 65 5.91 -1.71 -2.31
C THR A 65 7.22 -0.97 -2.60
N ASN A 66 8.01 -0.69 -1.57
CA ASN A 66 9.31 -0.04 -1.71
C ASN A 66 10.36 -0.98 -2.35
N TYR A 67 10.32 -2.28 -2.05
CA TYR A 67 11.16 -3.27 -2.73
C TYR A 67 10.90 -3.26 -4.24
N ARG A 68 9.62 -3.31 -4.66
CA ARG A 68 9.25 -3.22 -6.07
C ARG A 68 9.77 -1.94 -6.71
N PHE A 69 9.51 -0.78 -6.08
CA PHE A 69 9.91 0.51 -6.62
C PHE A 69 11.42 0.60 -6.83
N ARG A 70 12.21 0.15 -5.85
CA ARG A 70 13.67 0.17 -5.95
C ARG A 70 14.18 -0.83 -6.99
N LYS A 71 13.55 -2.00 -7.10
CA LYS A 71 13.87 -2.98 -8.14
C LYS A 71 13.56 -2.46 -9.55
N SER A 72 12.45 -1.74 -9.76
CA SER A 72 12.13 -1.13 -11.05
C SER A 72 13.08 0.02 -11.42
N MET A 73 13.70 0.68 -10.43
CA MET A 73 14.68 1.75 -10.62
C MET A 73 16.13 1.25 -10.72
N GLY A 74 16.37 -0.06 -10.54
CA GLY A 74 17.71 -0.64 -10.53
C GLY A 74 18.57 -0.22 -9.33
N TRP A 75 17.95 0.23 -8.24
CA TRP A 75 18.67 0.68 -7.04
C TRP A 75 18.99 -0.46 -6.07
N GLU A 76 20.06 -0.33 -5.30
CA GLU A 76 20.45 -1.31 -4.28
C GLU A 76 19.36 -1.51 -3.23
N VAL A 77 19.03 -2.76 -2.94
CA VAL A 77 18.01 -3.12 -1.95
C VAL A 77 18.66 -3.18 -0.56
N ASN A 78 18.31 -2.24 0.30
CA ASN A 78 18.71 -2.22 1.71
C ASN A 78 17.45 -2.24 2.59
N ALA A 79 17.44 -3.08 3.63
CA ALA A 79 16.31 -3.23 4.55
C ALA A 79 15.90 -1.91 5.24
N ALA A 80 16.86 -1.03 5.57
CA ALA A 80 16.58 0.28 6.17
C ALA A 80 15.79 1.19 5.22
N LEU A 81 15.95 1.01 3.91
CA LEU A 81 15.31 1.83 2.87
C LEU A 81 13.94 1.27 2.46
N LEU A 82 13.56 0.08 2.94
CA LEU A 82 12.23 -0.50 2.70
C LEU A 82 11.13 0.21 3.49
N TYR A 83 11.46 0.84 4.63
CA TYR A 83 10.55 1.68 5.41
C TYR A 83 10.74 3.17 5.13
N GLN A 84 11.40 3.52 4.03
CA GLN A 84 11.51 4.91 3.62
C GLN A 84 10.11 5.52 3.46
N ALA A 85 9.94 6.72 4.01
CA ALA A 85 8.65 7.42 4.07
C ALA A 85 7.55 6.68 4.86
N TYR A 86 7.90 5.88 5.87
CA TYR A 86 6.92 5.19 6.72
C TYR A 86 5.88 6.13 7.33
N ILE A 87 6.30 7.22 8.00
CA ILE A 87 5.41 8.16 8.71
C ILE A 87 4.32 8.75 7.80
N PRO A 88 4.63 9.37 6.64
CA PRO A 88 3.57 9.90 5.78
C PRO A 88 2.70 8.80 5.16
N THR A 89 3.26 7.61 4.91
CA THR A 89 2.50 6.52 4.29
C THR A 89 1.54 5.86 5.27
N VAL A 90 1.96 5.68 6.52
CA VAL A 90 1.11 5.11 7.57
C VAL A 90 0.01 6.06 7.99
N ALA A 91 0.29 7.36 8.07
CA ALA A 91 -0.72 8.37 8.35
C ALA A 91 -1.82 8.38 7.27
N ARG A 92 -1.41 8.33 5.99
CA ARG A 92 -2.35 8.23 4.87
C ARG A 92 -3.23 6.99 4.97
N ASP A 93 -2.65 5.82 5.24
CA ASP A 93 -3.38 4.56 5.29
C ASP A 93 -4.29 4.46 6.53
N ILE A 94 -3.91 5.05 7.66
CA ILE A 94 -4.77 5.22 8.83
C ILE A 94 -5.97 6.11 8.50
N ILE A 95 -5.76 7.26 7.84
CA ILE A 95 -6.85 8.16 7.45
C ILE A 95 -7.82 7.45 6.49
N TYR A 96 -7.29 6.69 5.51
CA TYR A 96 -8.13 5.90 4.61
C TYR A 96 -8.88 4.77 5.33
N GLY A 97 -8.22 4.07 6.26
CA GLY A 97 -8.83 3.01 7.05
C GLY A 97 -9.93 3.54 7.97
N TRP A 98 -9.67 4.66 8.66
CA TRP A 98 -10.63 5.36 9.51
C TRP A 98 -11.81 5.90 8.70
N GLY A 99 -11.54 6.56 7.57
CA GLY A 99 -12.57 7.08 6.67
C GLY A 99 -13.48 5.96 6.14
N ARG A 100 -12.93 4.79 5.79
CA ARG A 100 -13.75 3.62 5.47
C ARG A 100 -14.55 3.11 6.66
N GLY A 101 -13.95 3.05 7.85
CA GLY A 101 -14.65 2.61 9.07
C GLY A 101 -15.82 3.51 9.47
N ILE A 102 -15.77 4.80 9.13
CA ILE A 102 -16.87 5.76 9.35
C ILE A 102 -17.90 5.70 8.22
N MET A 103 -17.45 5.80 6.96
CA MET A 103 -18.33 5.96 5.81
C MET A 103 -19.01 4.66 5.37
N ALA A 104 -18.35 3.52 5.56
CA ALA A 104 -18.94 2.25 5.17
C ALA A 104 -20.08 1.84 6.12
N GLY A 105 -20.12 2.31 7.37
CA GLY A 105 -21.20 2.01 8.30
C GLY A 105 -21.51 0.52 8.51
N VAL A 106 -20.64 -0.39 8.05
CA VAL A 106 -20.87 -1.83 8.14
C VAL A 106 -20.31 -2.33 9.46
N LEU A 107 -21.23 -2.43 10.42
CA LEU A 107 -21.44 -3.51 11.39
C LEU A 107 -20.20 -4.29 11.85
#